data_AF-J6ILV6-F1
#
_entry.id   AF-J6ILV6-F1
#
_cell.length_a   1.000
_cell.length_b   1.000
_cell.length_c   1.000
_cell.angle_alpha   90.00
_cell.angle_beta   90.00
_cell.angle_gamma   90.00
#
_symmetry.space_group_name_H-M   'P 1'
#
loop_
_entity.id
_entity.type
_entity.pdbx_description
1 polymer ?
#
loop_
_entity_poly.entity_id
_entity_poly.type
_entity_poly.pdbx_seq_one_letter_code
_entity_poly.pdbx_strand_id
1 'polypeptide(L)'
;MSEELYIDGLGLAPGVMETIVSLAAKDIEGVASVGASSLSGLRSRFAPKSAQPAPAVDVTMDDAQQINVAVHIDVEYGKVIPEVAEKVRTAVVDAVATQIGFAVASVDVFVDGIVFGE
;
A
#
# COMPACT_ATOMS: atom_id res chain seq x y z
N MET A 1 -13.54 -0.26 -6.49
CA MET A 1 -14.58 0.66 -6.00
C MET A 1 -14.18 0.92 -4.57
N SER A 2 -13.89 2.17 -4.20
CA SER A 2 -13.49 2.49 -2.82
C SER A 2 -14.73 2.38 -1.95
N GLU A 3 -14.78 1.35 -1.10
CA GLU A 3 -15.88 1.16 -0.16
C GLU A 3 -15.79 2.22 0.94
N GLU A 4 -16.95 2.71 1.38
CA GLU A 4 -17.01 3.69 2.46
C GLU A 4 -16.74 2.96 3.78
N LEU A 5 -15.61 3.25 4.41
CA LEU A 5 -15.22 2.63 5.67
C LEU A 5 -15.88 3.39 6.81
N TYR A 6 -16.76 2.70 7.55
CA TYR A 6 -17.36 3.23 8.76
C TYR A 6 -16.54 2.75 9.95
N ILE A 7 -15.85 3.68 10.60
CA ILE A 7 -15.07 3.36 11.80
C ILE A 7 -15.66 4.07 13.01
N ASP A 8 -16.14 3.28 13.95
CA ASP A 8 -16.75 3.75 15.21
C ASP A 8 -17.90 4.76 15.02
N GLY A 9 -18.67 4.60 13.93
CA GLY A 9 -19.78 5.49 13.58
C GLY A 9 -19.39 6.77 12.85
N LEU A 10 -18.09 7.03 12.64
CA LEU A 10 -17.61 8.03 11.69
C LEU A 10 -17.38 7.40 10.31
N GLY A 11 -17.99 7.99 9.28
CA GLY A 11 -17.69 7.63 7.90
C GLY A 11 -16.36 8.25 7.46
N LEU A 12 -15.42 7.42 7.02
CA LEU A 12 -14.24 7.87 6.30
C LEU A 12 -14.62 8.07 4.83
N ALA A 13 -14.20 9.20 4.27
CA ALA A 13 -14.38 9.43 2.86
C ALA A 13 -13.64 8.35 2.05
N PRO A 14 -14.26 7.80 0.99
CA PRO A 14 -13.64 6.76 0.18
C PRO A 14 -12.27 7.20 -0.36
N GLY A 15 -11.25 6.33 -0.26
CA GLY A 15 -9.91 6.62 -0.79
C GLY A 15 -8.96 7.33 0.17
N VAL A 16 -9.44 7.89 1.29
CA VAL A 16 -8.58 8.62 2.24
C VAL A 16 -7.59 7.67 2.90
N MET A 17 -8.05 6.50 3.29
CA MET A 17 -7.24 5.46 3.93
C MET A 17 -6.09 5.03 3.02
N GLU A 18 -6.40 4.74 1.75
CA GLU A 18 -5.46 4.36 0.71
C GLU A 18 -4.45 5.48 0.44
N THR A 19 -4.89 6.74 0.52
CA THR A 19 -4.00 7.91 0.37
C THR A 19 -3.00 8.01 1.51
N ILE A 20 -3.44 7.85 2.76
CA ILE A 20 -2.58 7.89 3.94
C ILE A 20 -1.51 6.80 3.86
N VAL A 21 -1.93 5.56 3.58
CA VAL A 21 -1.01 4.42 3.44
C VAL A 21 -0.03 4.65 2.28
N SER A 22 -0.52 5.13 1.14
CA SER A 22 0.32 5.38 -0.03
C SER A 22 1.41 6.42 0.25
N LEU A 23 1.06 7.50 0.95
CA LEU A 23 2.01 8.54 1.34
C LEU A 23 3.03 8.01 2.36
N ALA A 24 2.55 7.31 3.41
CA ALA A 24 3.41 6.75 4.44
C ALA A 24 4.44 5.75 3.87
N ALA A 25 4.01 4.88 2.93
CA ALA A 25 4.90 3.94 2.27
C ALA A 25 5.90 4.63 1.33
N LYS A 26 5.46 5.67 0.61
CA LYS A 26 6.30 6.41 -0.34
C LYS A 26 7.45 7.19 0.33
N ASP A 27 7.25 7.65 1.56
CA ASP A 27 8.25 8.42 2.30
C ASP A 27 9.39 7.54 2.88
N ILE A 28 9.29 6.21 2.76
CA ILE A 28 10.33 5.30 3.22
C ILE A 28 11.50 5.24 2.23
N GLU A 29 12.71 5.50 2.75
CA GLU A 29 13.94 5.34 1.98
C GLU A 29 14.08 3.91 1.43
N GLY A 30 14.30 3.82 0.11
CA GLY A 30 14.39 2.55 -0.59
C GLY A 30 13.10 2.10 -1.26
N VAL A 31 11.97 2.79 -1.02
CA VAL A 31 10.75 2.61 -1.83
C VAL A 31 10.88 3.45 -3.09
N ALA A 32 10.94 2.81 -4.26
CA ALA A 32 11.01 3.50 -5.54
C ALA A 32 9.62 4.04 -5.96
N SER A 33 8.56 3.28 -5.66
CA SER A 33 7.18 3.67 -5.92
C SER A 33 6.20 2.79 -5.17
N VAL A 34 4.98 3.32 -4.94
CA VAL A 34 3.84 2.59 -4.36
C VAL A 34 2.82 2.34 -5.46
N GLY A 35 2.35 1.10 -5.57
CA GLY A 35 1.52 0.61 -6.67
C GLY A 35 2.30 0.38 -7.96
N ALA A 36 1.56 0.14 -9.04
CA ALA A 36 2.14 -0.20 -10.33
C ALA A 36 3.09 0.90 -10.85
N SER A 37 4.40 0.67 -10.69
CA SER A 37 5.43 1.43 -11.38
C SER A 37 5.53 1.02 -12.83
N SER A 38 6.13 1.90 -13.61
CA SER A 38 6.09 1.97 -15.07
C SER A 38 6.73 0.80 -15.86
N LEU A 39 6.86 -0.41 -15.30
CA LEU A 39 7.05 -1.64 -16.09
C LEU A 39 5.81 -2.04 -16.91
N SER A 40 4.74 -1.24 -16.80
CA SER A 40 3.52 -1.25 -17.62
C SER A 40 3.79 -1.45 -19.13
N GLY A 41 4.92 -0.97 -19.66
CA GLY A 41 5.27 -1.14 -21.08
C GLY A 41 5.38 -2.59 -21.57
N LEU A 42 5.83 -3.53 -20.72
CA LEU A 42 5.93 -4.95 -21.09
C LEU A 42 4.73 -5.77 -20.59
N ARG A 43 4.25 -5.50 -19.38
CA ARG A 43 3.08 -6.20 -18.80
C ARG A 43 1.77 -5.87 -19.55
N SER A 44 1.59 -4.64 -20.06
CA SER A 44 0.42 -4.26 -20.87
C SER A 44 0.30 -5.01 -22.19
N ARG A 45 1.37 -5.63 -22.70
CA ARG A 45 1.36 -6.36 -23.98
C ARG A 45 1.05 -7.86 -23.82
N PHE A 46 1.21 -8.41 -22.62
CA PHE A 46 0.96 -9.82 -22.30
C PHE A 46 -0.22 -10.04 -21.36
N ALA A 47 -0.69 -9.00 -20.66
CA ALA A 47 -1.89 -9.07 -19.86
C ALA A 47 -3.14 -9.09 -20.77
N PRO A 48 -4.14 -9.96 -20.51
CA PRO A 48 -5.42 -9.88 -21.20
C PRO A 48 -6.00 -8.48 -20.99
N LYS A 49 -6.65 -7.95 -22.02
CA LYS A 49 -7.23 -6.59 -22.10
C LYS A 49 -8.23 -6.24 -20.97
N SER A 50 -8.53 -7.21 -20.11
CA SER A 50 -9.47 -7.15 -18.98
C SER A 50 -8.82 -7.27 -17.59
N ALA A 51 -7.50 -7.45 -17.48
CA ALA A 51 -6.84 -7.48 -16.17
C ALA A 51 -6.73 -6.05 -15.64
N GLN A 52 -7.61 -5.68 -14.71
CA GLN A 52 -7.42 -4.44 -13.95
C GLN A 52 -6.11 -4.57 -13.14
N PRO A 53 -5.25 -3.54 -13.15
CA PRO A 53 -4.12 -3.48 -12.23
C PRO A 53 -4.62 -3.70 -10.80
N ALA A 54 -3.92 -4.50 -10.01
CA ALA A 54 -4.18 -4.57 -8.57
C ALA A 54 -4.09 -3.15 -7.99
N PRO A 55 -4.99 -2.78 -7.05
CA PRO A 55 -4.91 -1.48 -6.41
C PRO A 55 -3.57 -1.35 -5.69
N ALA A 56 -2.99 -0.14 -5.71
CA ALA A 56 -1.70 0.14 -5.08
C ALA A 56 -1.71 -0.14 -3.57
N VAL A 57 -2.86 0.13 -2.97
CA VAL A 57 -3.19 -0.13 -1.58
C VAL A 57 -4.59 -0.71 -1.56
N ASP A 58 -4.77 -1.79 -0.82
CA ASP A 58 -6.06 -2.37 -0.48
C ASP A 58 -6.22 -2.30 1.04
N VAL A 59 -7.38 -1.80 1.50
CA VAL A 59 -7.67 -1.73 2.93
C VAL A 59 -8.99 -2.41 3.18
N THR A 60 -8.96 -3.37 4.10
CA THR A 60 -10.12 -4.14 4.50
C THR A 60 -10.31 -4.04 6.00
N MET A 61 -11.57 -4.20 6.42
CA MET A 61 -11.93 -4.34 7.82
C MET A 61 -12.44 -5.76 8.03
N ASP A 62 -11.92 -6.46 9.02
CA ASP A 62 -12.41 -7.80 9.35
C ASP A 62 -13.66 -7.77 10.25
N ASP A 63 -14.23 -8.96 10.50
CA ASP A 63 -15.41 -9.13 11.34
C ASP A 63 -15.19 -8.65 12.80
N ALA A 64 -13.93 -8.53 13.24
CA ALA A 64 -13.54 -8.04 14.55
C ALA A 64 -13.26 -6.52 14.56
N GLN A 65 -13.66 -5.81 13.50
CA GLN A 65 -13.43 -4.38 13.31
C GLN A 65 -11.94 -4.01 13.36
N GLN A 66 -11.04 -4.89 12.91
CA GLN A 66 -9.63 -4.58 12.78
C GLN A 66 -9.29 -4.20 11.34
N ILE A 67 -8.39 -3.24 11.18
CA ILE A 67 -7.94 -2.76 9.87
C ILE A 67 -6.80 -3.66 9.39
N ASN A 68 -6.93 -4.20 8.18
CA ASN A 68 -5.90 -4.95 7.48
C ASN A 68 -5.51 -4.17 6.22
N VAL A 69 -4.21 -3.97 6.03
CA VAL A 69 -3.68 -3.17 4.91
C VAL A 69 -2.79 -4.04 4.05
N ALA A 70 -3.05 -4.08 2.75
CA ALA A 70 -2.13 -4.61 1.75
C ALA A 70 -1.55 -3.45 0.93
N VAL A 71 -0.23 -3.37 0.82
CA VAL A 71 0.46 -2.33 0.06
C VAL A 71 1.43 -2.95 -0.93
N HIS A 72 1.34 -2.52 -2.18
CA HIS A 72 2.24 -2.93 -3.24
C HIS A 72 3.33 -1.86 -3.44
N ILE A 73 4.60 -2.27 -3.44
CA ILE A 73 5.74 -1.37 -3.64
C ILE A 73 6.73 -1.94 -4.63
N ASP A 74 7.44 -1.05 -5.32
CA ASP A 74 8.71 -1.37 -5.96
C ASP A 74 9.85 -0.81 -5.11
N VAL A 75 10.94 -1.58 -5.01
CA VAL A 75 12.08 -1.26 -4.15
C VAL A 75 13.28 -0.84 -4.99
N GLU A 76 14.07 0.12 -4.53
CA GLU A 76 15.31 0.52 -5.18
C GLU A 76 16.37 -0.59 -5.14
N TYR A 77 17.10 -0.76 -6.24
CA TYR A 77 18.21 -1.69 -6.30
C TYR A 77 19.29 -1.37 -5.24
N GLY A 78 19.84 -2.40 -4.61
CA GLY A 78 20.87 -2.27 -3.58
C GLY A 78 20.33 -2.06 -2.16
N LYS A 79 19.01 -2.06 -1.96
CA LYS A 79 18.37 -2.03 -0.63
C LYS A 79 18.02 -3.44 -0.15
N VAL A 80 18.03 -3.64 1.17
CA VAL A 80 17.64 -4.91 1.79
C VAL A 80 16.11 -4.96 1.91
N ILE A 81 15.47 -5.78 1.07
CA ILE A 81 14.00 -5.84 0.96
C ILE A 81 13.29 -6.04 2.32
N PRO A 82 13.69 -7.01 3.17
CA PRO A 82 13.05 -7.19 4.47
C PRO A 82 13.11 -5.95 5.36
N GLU A 83 14.22 -5.21 5.35
CA GLU A 83 14.38 -3.99 6.15
C GLU A 83 13.50 -2.85 5.63
N VAL A 84 13.42 -2.69 4.30
CA VAL A 84 12.50 -1.70 3.68
C VAL A 84 11.05 -2.06 4.01
N ALA A 85 10.68 -3.32 3.89
CA ALA A 85 9.33 -3.78 4.21
C ALA A 85 8.98 -3.58 5.69
N GLU A 86 9.91 -3.81 6.61
CA GLU A 86 9.68 -3.49 8.04
C GLU A 86 9.46 -2.00 8.27
N LYS A 87 10.28 -1.14 7.67
CA LYS A 87 10.10 0.32 7.77
C LYS A 87 8.74 0.76 7.21
N VAL A 88 8.33 0.20 6.07
CA VAL A 88 7.00 0.45 5.49
C VAL A 88 5.89 0.01 6.45
N ARG A 89 5.97 -1.20 7.02
CA ARG A 89 4.99 -1.66 8.02
C ARG A 89 4.87 -0.69 9.18
N THR A 90 5.99 -0.31 9.80
CA THR A 90 5.99 0.63 10.93
C THR A 90 5.39 1.97 10.55
N ALA A 91 5.80 2.57 9.43
CA ALA A 91 5.28 3.86 9.01
C ALA A 91 3.78 3.84 8.69
N VAL A 92 3.28 2.76 8.08
CA VAL A 92 1.86 2.60 7.81
C VAL A 92 1.07 2.49 9.12
N VAL A 93 1.51 1.64 10.07
CA VAL A 93 0.87 1.51 11.39
C VAL A 93 0.83 2.86 12.11
N ASP A 94 1.97 3.57 12.14
CA ASP A 94 2.08 4.86 12.82
C ASP A 94 1.20 5.93 12.17
N ALA A 95 1.18 6.01 10.83
CA ALA A 95 0.37 6.98 10.10
C ALA A 95 -1.13 6.77 10.33
N VAL A 96 -1.59 5.52 10.29
CA VAL A 96 -2.99 5.16 10.52
C VAL A 96 -3.40 5.44 11.97
N ALA A 97 -2.59 5.01 12.93
CA ALA A 97 -2.85 5.26 14.35
C ALA A 97 -2.87 6.76 14.67
N THR A 98 -1.98 7.54 14.07
CA THR A 98 -1.85 8.98 14.34
C THR A 98 -2.96 9.81 13.67
N GLN A 99 -3.30 9.51 12.42
CA GLN A 99 -4.24 10.34 11.65
C GLN A 99 -5.70 9.94 11.85
N ILE A 100 -5.95 8.65 12.09
CA ILE A 100 -7.32 8.10 12.15
C ILE A 100 -7.67 7.63 13.56
N GLY A 101 -6.67 7.27 14.38
CA GLY A 101 -6.89 6.86 15.77
C GLY A 101 -7.23 5.37 15.94
N PHE A 102 -6.98 4.55 14.92
CA PHE A 102 -7.30 3.12 14.94
C PHE A 102 -6.07 2.24 14.91
N ALA A 103 -6.19 1.07 15.52
CA ALA A 103 -5.19 0.02 15.46
C ALA A 103 -5.26 -0.73 14.13
N VAL A 104 -4.10 -1.05 13.57
CA VAL A 104 -3.94 -1.88 12.38
C VAL A 104 -3.56 -3.28 12.86
N ALA A 105 -4.31 -4.31 12.45
CA ALA A 105 -4.03 -5.70 12.80
C ALA A 105 -2.89 -6.29 11.96
N SER A 106 -2.89 -6.01 10.65
CA SER A 106 -1.83 -6.46 9.75
C SER A 106 -1.49 -5.42 8.68
N VAL A 107 -0.22 -5.42 8.30
CA VAL A 107 0.27 -4.71 7.11
C VAL A 107 1.06 -5.68 6.26
N ASP A 108 0.45 -6.11 5.16
CA ASP A 108 1.04 -6.98 4.15
C ASP A 108 1.74 -6.15 3.09
N VAL A 109 3.07 -6.28 3.01
CA VAL A 109 3.89 -5.53 2.04
C VAL A 109 4.27 -6.46 0.90
N PHE A 110 3.73 -6.18 -0.28
CA PHE A 110 4.03 -6.86 -1.53
C PHE A 110 5.12 -6.11 -2.28
N VAL A 111 6.22 -6.79 -2.59
CA VAL A 111 7.30 -6.23 -3.41
C VAL A 111 7.14 -6.74 -4.82
N ASP A 112 6.64 -5.88 -5.70
CA ASP A 112 6.25 -6.24 -7.07
C ASP A 112 7.41 -6.18 -8.07
N GLY A 113 8.47 -5.48 -7.70
CA GLY A 113 9.60 -5.18 -8.58
C GLY A 113 10.78 -4.51 -7.87
N ILE A 114 11.90 -4.48 -8.61
CA ILE A 114 13.12 -3.77 -8.22
C ILE A 114 13.43 -2.74 -9.31
N VAL A 115 13.64 -1.50 -8.93
CA VAL A 115 13.99 -0.40 -9.83
C VAL A 115 15.48 -0.11 -9.73
N PHE A 116 16.16 -0.15 -10.87
CA PHE A 116 17.56 0.26 -10.98
C PHE A 116 17.58 1.76 -11.25
N GLY A 117 18.28 2.54 -10.43
CA GLY A 117 18.55 3.94 -10.75
C GLY A 117 19.35 4.04 -12.05
N GLU A 118 19.10 5.07 -12.84
CA GLU A 118 19.98 5.48 -13.95
C GLU A 118 21.31 6.05 -13.43
#